data_AF-A0A1Q5NCQ5-F1
#
_entry.id   AF-A0A1Q5NCQ5-F1
#
_cell.length_a   1.000
_cell.length_b   1.000
_cell.length_c   1.000
_cell.angle_alpha   90.00
_cell.angle_beta   90.00
_cell.angle_gamma   90.00
#
_symmetry.space_group_name_H-M   'P 1'
#
loop_
_entity.id
_entity.type
_entity.pdbx_description
1 polymer ?
#
loop_
_entity_poly.entity_id
_entity_poly.type
_entity_poly.pdbx_seq_one_letter_code
_entity_poly.pdbx_strand_id
1 'polypeptide(L)'
;MSTTTTGSDSEEPRRLRSRIAGPLRARATRRGAERRAPEPTGSVRLPMVMTDGQQRRLLRTARGHGAKEASGRGVPVVPGRTARPGVFDPWVLNSKGRAPYFAELAAVRDMLQGRLTEQAAEVEKAASVEDSRAKSEVDAAETELRLRDDLVREADEQVRASWSQLNRLAARAVRWELFRDRVREQVEVSWLQARFRDSAPADDEDEARHPDGAPPGAGPGANPVPEDEREPAPDEGFAEEGWQSLDPEGHAAGTQPSAAPPHVRGTGPERQLVGGVVPPPDPGWEGMPARPGMPSWMTWGVLLAIAAVEIPIYWIAYQPFHGTGSTGSDFLSGTLAISTAVLMVLLPHLAGRTLRGRQATGSVKAAALPALALLGVWGFAGWALGDLRARLVLQHPDPVDVPSDLGDFSGAEDLTAQTLADRLHLLPQTITWMFVSLLFLSGGIGFLLGLLREHPFLDAYRAALERRSDRVRQREEARAAVDHARSLAETAQDRAEQRRQAAEARSRALDSLYEAAANAFLDGLMARSRDPAVTEAAMRHSARWPLLPPRPEPPARRGA
;
A
#
# COMPACT_ATOMS: atom_id res chain seq x y z
N MET A 1 -51.10 28.41 36.14
CA MET A 1 -51.27 27.54 34.96
C MET A 1 -50.34 28.09 33.88
N SER A 2 -49.48 27.38 33.18
CA SER A 2 -48.96 26.02 33.22
C SER A 2 -47.72 26.05 32.31
N THR A 3 -46.70 25.27 32.64
CA THR A 3 -45.40 25.14 31.95
C THR A 3 -45.49 24.47 30.58
N THR A 4 -44.51 24.74 29.70
CA THR A 4 -43.54 23.81 29.02
C THR A 4 -42.96 24.50 27.77
N THR A 5 -41.72 24.99 27.76
CA THR A 5 -40.44 24.30 27.42
C THR A 5 -40.34 23.77 25.99
N THR A 6 -39.59 24.47 25.14
CA THR A 6 -38.60 23.88 24.21
C THR A 6 -37.57 24.96 23.90
N GLY A 7 -36.37 24.83 24.49
CA GLY A 7 -35.20 25.60 24.10
C GLY A 7 -34.74 25.18 22.70
N SER A 8 -34.38 26.16 21.89
CA SER A 8 -33.64 25.96 20.65
C SER A 8 -32.44 26.91 20.66
N ASP A 9 -31.40 26.50 21.39
CA ASP A 9 -30.07 27.06 21.19
C ASP A 9 -29.57 26.60 19.82
N SER A 10 -29.28 27.59 18.97
CA SER A 10 -28.71 27.39 17.65
C SER A 10 -27.18 27.37 17.78
N GLU A 11 -26.60 26.20 18.02
CA GLU A 11 -25.15 26.02 17.89
C GLU A 11 -24.78 25.72 16.42
N GLU A 12 -23.97 26.61 15.85
CA GLU A 12 -23.31 26.44 14.57
C GLU A 12 -22.32 25.24 14.59
N PRO A 13 -22.24 24.44 13.53
CA PRO A 13 -21.23 23.38 13.45
C PRO A 13 -19.86 23.96 13.09
N ARG A 14 -18.99 24.08 14.10
CA ARG A 14 -17.54 24.29 13.94
C ARG A 14 -16.93 23.14 13.13
N ARG A 15 -16.43 23.47 11.94
CA ARG A 15 -15.67 22.57 11.06
C ARG A 15 -14.36 22.10 11.71
N LEU A 16 -14.39 20.92 12.30
CA LEU A 16 -13.18 20.16 12.66
C LEU A 16 -12.57 19.56 11.39
N ARG A 17 -11.41 20.10 10.99
CA ARG A 17 -10.55 19.50 9.96
C ARG A 17 -10.06 18.14 10.47
N SER A 18 -10.64 17.06 9.93
CA SER A 18 -10.10 15.71 10.07
C SER A 18 -8.78 15.62 9.29
N ARG A 19 -7.67 15.61 10.04
CA ARG A 19 -6.38 15.18 9.50
C ARG A 19 -6.46 13.67 9.28
N ILE A 20 -6.54 13.29 8.01
CA ILE A 20 -6.37 11.91 7.55
C ILE A 20 -4.99 11.43 8.00
N ALA A 21 -4.97 10.40 8.84
CA ALA A 21 -3.76 9.71 9.25
C ALA A 21 -3.19 8.95 8.04
N GLY A 22 -2.05 9.42 7.53
CA GLY A 22 -1.25 8.69 6.57
C GLY A 22 -0.55 7.48 7.19
N PRO A 23 0.00 6.57 6.37
CA PRO A 23 0.59 5.32 6.85
C PRO A 23 1.84 5.60 7.68
N LEU A 24 1.85 5.10 8.90
CA LEU A 24 2.97 5.14 9.84
C LEU A 24 4.14 4.33 9.25
N ARG A 25 5.04 5.02 8.54
CA ARG A 25 6.40 4.53 8.31
C ARG A 25 7.12 4.49 9.66
N ALA A 26 7.28 3.29 10.21
CA ALA A 26 8.16 3.02 11.33
C ALA A 26 9.61 3.32 10.94
N ARG A 27 10.03 4.57 11.13
CA ARG A 27 11.44 4.97 11.03
C ARG A 27 12.05 4.81 12.41
N ALA A 28 12.78 3.71 12.59
CA ALA A 28 13.63 3.47 13.75
C ALA A 28 14.69 4.59 13.87
N THR A 29 14.45 5.55 14.76
CA THR A 29 15.51 6.42 15.28
C THR A 29 15.83 6.01 16.71
N ARG A 30 16.82 5.15 16.80
CA ARG A 30 17.55 4.71 17.99
C ARG A 30 18.53 5.84 18.38
N ARG A 31 18.19 6.65 19.39
CA ARG A 31 19.04 7.58 20.18
C ARG A 31 18.06 8.33 21.10
N GLY A 32 17.98 8.10 22.40
CA GLY A 32 19.06 7.96 23.37
C GLY A 32 18.92 9.12 24.34
N ALA A 33 18.14 8.92 25.41
CA ALA A 33 18.15 9.71 26.64
C ALA A 33 17.17 9.09 27.64
N GLU A 34 17.53 7.92 28.17
CA GLU A 34 16.96 7.45 29.42
C GLU A 34 17.33 8.46 30.51
N ARG A 35 16.34 9.24 30.96
CA ARG A 35 16.41 9.96 32.23
C ARG A 35 16.39 8.91 33.35
N ARG A 36 17.57 8.40 33.71
CA ARG A 36 17.77 7.69 34.98
C ARG A 36 17.68 8.69 36.12
N ALA A 37 16.80 8.41 37.07
CA ALA A 37 16.81 9.04 38.37
C ALA A 37 18.19 8.83 39.05
N PRO A 38 18.68 9.80 39.84
CA PRO A 38 19.94 9.63 40.56
C PRO A 38 19.81 8.48 41.57
N GLU A 39 20.65 7.45 41.42
CA GLU A 39 20.79 6.39 42.41
C GLU A 39 21.30 6.97 43.75
N PRO A 40 20.79 6.51 44.90
CA PRO A 40 21.30 6.93 46.19
C PRO A 40 22.74 6.43 46.37
N THR A 41 23.67 7.38 46.48
CA THR A 41 25.06 7.20 46.90
C THR A 41 25.10 6.74 48.35
N GLY A 42 25.55 5.51 48.61
CA GLY A 42 25.83 5.08 49.98
C GLY A 42 25.73 3.60 50.32
N SER A 43 26.14 2.69 49.43
CA SER A 43 26.60 1.37 49.89
C SER A 43 27.61 0.85 48.87
N VAL A 44 28.76 0.39 49.35
CA VAL A 44 29.75 -0.30 48.50
C VAL A 44 29.05 -1.57 47.99
N ARG A 45 28.50 -1.51 46.78
CA ARG A 45 27.84 -2.65 46.14
C ARG A 45 28.92 -3.68 45.85
N LEU A 46 28.98 -4.72 46.68
CA LEU A 46 29.76 -5.92 46.40
C LEU A 46 29.34 -6.46 45.03
N PRO A 47 30.28 -6.71 44.10
CA PRO A 47 29.96 -7.23 42.79
C PRO A 47 29.32 -8.61 42.93
N MET A 48 28.15 -8.79 42.31
CA MET A 48 27.33 -9.99 42.48
C MET A 48 27.92 -11.23 41.79
N VAL A 49 28.81 -11.01 40.83
CA VAL A 49 29.67 -12.03 40.23
C VAL A 49 31.10 -11.69 40.58
N MET A 50 31.74 -12.54 41.39
CA MET A 50 33.16 -12.38 41.70
C MET A 50 33.99 -12.74 40.48
N THR A 51 34.83 -11.80 40.04
CA THR A 51 35.88 -12.08 39.05
C THR A 51 36.86 -13.12 39.59
N ASP A 52 37.55 -13.86 38.71
CA ASP A 52 38.56 -14.85 39.12
C ASP A 52 39.62 -14.28 40.06
N GLY A 53 40.01 -13.01 39.86
CA GLY A 53 40.92 -12.29 40.76
C GLY A 53 40.34 -12.11 42.17
N GLN A 54 39.05 -11.76 42.28
CA GLN A 54 38.35 -11.63 43.56
C GLN A 54 38.15 -12.99 44.24
N GLN A 55 37.84 -14.05 43.48
CA GLN A 55 37.74 -15.41 44.00
C GLN A 55 39.09 -15.86 44.58
N ARG A 56 40.19 -15.70 43.84
CA ARG A 56 41.55 -16.01 44.33
C ARG A 56 41.92 -15.18 45.56
N ARG A 57 41.51 -13.91 45.59
CA ARG A 57 41.73 -13.04 46.76
C ARG A 57 40.94 -13.52 47.97
N LEU A 58 39.68 -13.94 47.80
CA LEU A 58 38.86 -14.51 48.87
C LEU A 58 39.50 -15.76 49.45
N LEU A 59 39.90 -16.72 48.60
CA LEU A 59 40.58 -17.94 49.02
C LEU A 59 41.90 -17.66 49.74
N ARG A 60 42.71 -16.72 49.23
CA ARG A 60 43.97 -16.31 49.87
C ARG A 60 43.72 -15.61 51.21
N THR A 61 42.69 -14.78 51.31
CA THR A 61 42.32 -14.08 52.54
C THR A 61 41.83 -15.06 53.59
N ALA A 62 40.98 -16.03 53.21
CA ALA A 62 40.51 -17.10 54.09
C ALA A 62 41.67 -17.95 54.62
N ARG A 63 42.58 -18.38 53.73
CA ARG A 63 43.81 -19.08 54.13
C ARG A 63 44.70 -18.25 55.06
N GLY A 64 44.83 -16.95 54.78
CA GLY A 64 45.56 -16.02 55.63
C GLY A 64 44.92 -15.85 57.01
N HIS A 65 43.59 -15.83 57.10
CA HIS A 65 42.86 -15.78 58.36
C HIS A 65 43.12 -17.03 59.21
N GLY A 66 43.01 -18.23 58.61
CA GLY A 66 43.33 -19.48 59.31
C GLY A 66 44.77 -19.50 59.84
N ALA A 67 45.74 -19.09 59.03
CA ALA A 67 47.14 -19.02 59.44
C ALA A 67 47.38 -18.00 60.58
N LYS A 68 46.65 -16.87 60.58
CA LYS A 68 46.72 -15.86 61.63
C LYS A 68 46.16 -16.38 62.95
N GLU A 69 44.98 -17.02 62.92
CA GLU A 69 44.36 -17.60 64.11
C GLU A 69 45.21 -18.71 64.73
N ALA A 70 45.86 -19.55 63.92
CA ALA A 70 46.82 -20.55 64.40
C ALA A 70 48.06 -19.94 65.09
N SER A 71 48.44 -18.71 64.73
CA SER A 71 49.63 -18.04 65.25
C SER A 71 49.38 -17.17 66.49
N GLY A 72 48.11 -16.99 66.87
CA GLY A 72 47.76 -16.33 68.14
C GLY A 72 48.03 -14.83 68.24
N ARG A 73 48.38 -14.17 67.14
CA ARG A 73 49.06 -12.86 67.18
C ARG A 73 48.16 -11.62 67.10
N GLY A 74 46.89 -11.68 67.50
CA GLY A 74 46.02 -10.53 67.28
C GLY A 74 44.73 -10.48 68.07
N VAL A 75 44.80 -10.30 69.39
CA VAL A 75 43.95 -9.36 70.15
C VAL A 75 44.72 -9.00 71.44
N PRO A 76 44.97 -7.72 71.78
CA PRO A 76 45.49 -7.36 73.10
C PRO A 76 44.43 -7.74 74.14
N VAL A 77 44.77 -8.71 74.99
CA VAL A 77 43.93 -9.18 76.09
C VAL A 77 43.72 -8.02 77.07
N VAL A 78 42.45 -7.69 77.32
CA VAL A 78 42.02 -6.82 78.42
C VAL A 78 42.60 -7.40 79.73
N PRO A 79 43.30 -6.60 80.56
CA PRO A 79 44.02 -7.13 81.72
C PRO A 79 43.02 -7.65 82.76
N GLY A 80 43.04 -8.97 83.04
CA GLY A 80 42.22 -9.57 84.11
C GLY A 80 41.90 -11.07 83.99
N ARG A 81 42.17 -11.74 82.86
CA ARG A 81 42.03 -13.21 82.74
C ARG A 81 43.29 -13.83 82.15
N THR A 82 43.93 -14.73 82.91
CA THR A 82 45.08 -15.53 82.51
C THR A 82 44.66 -16.67 81.58
N ALA A 83 44.18 -16.35 80.37
CA ALA A 83 44.20 -17.30 79.26
C ALA A 83 45.54 -17.14 78.54
N ARG A 84 46.28 -18.25 78.33
CA ARG A 84 47.52 -18.22 77.54
C ARG A 84 47.24 -17.57 76.18
N PRO A 85 47.93 -16.48 75.82
CA PRO A 85 47.71 -15.83 74.54
C PRO A 85 48.35 -16.70 73.46
N GLY A 86 47.50 -17.29 72.61
CA GLY A 86 47.92 -17.55 71.24
C GLY A 86 47.75 -18.96 70.67
N VAL A 87 46.95 -19.82 71.27
CA VAL A 87 46.60 -21.12 70.66
C VAL A 87 45.11 -21.14 70.36
N PHE A 88 44.77 -21.39 69.10
CA PHE A 88 43.40 -21.60 68.66
C PHE A 88 42.83 -22.81 69.40
N ASP A 89 41.70 -22.65 70.08
CA ASP A 89 41.16 -23.71 70.93
C ASP A 89 40.61 -24.88 70.07
N PRO A 90 41.21 -26.09 70.14
CA PRO A 90 40.74 -27.25 69.38
C PRO A 90 39.29 -27.63 69.71
N TRP A 91 38.78 -27.26 70.89
CA TRP A 91 37.38 -27.46 71.24
C TRP A 91 36.42 -26.61 70.42
N VAL A 92 36.84 -25.47 69.87
CA VAL A 92 36.00 -24.64 68.98
C VAL A 92 35.77 -25.34 67.64
N LEU A 93 36.74 -26.10 67.13
CA LEU A 93 36.56 -26.91 65.91
C LEU A 93 35.70 -28.16 66.15
N ASN A 94 35.71 -28.67 67.38
CA ASN A 94 35.01 -29.90 67.75
C ASN A 94 33.59 -29.63 68.29
N SER A 95 33.36 -28.44 68.85
CA SER A 95 32.04 -28.03 69.33
C SER A 95 31.11 -27.78 68.15
N LYS A 96 29.80 -28.01 68.37
CA LYS A 96 28.77 -27.61 67.38
C LYS A 96 28.77 -26.09 67.13
N GLY A 97 29.40 -25.30 68.02
CA GLY A 97 29.70 -23.88 67.85
C GLY A 97 30.85 -23.71 66.88
N ARG A 98 30.50 -23.50 65.61
CA ARG A 98 31.44 -23.34 64.50
C ARG A 98 32.40 -22.16 64.74
N ALA A 99 33.59 -22.22 64.16
CA ALA A 99 34.55 -21.11 64.20
C ALA A 99 33.87 -19.79 63.79
N PRO A 100 34.16 -18.66 64.48
CA PRO A 100 33.50 -17.38 64.23
C PRO A 100 33.62 -16.94 62.77
N TYR A 101 34.76 -17.23 62.14
CA TYR A 101 34.97 -16.96 60.71
C TYR A 101 34.03 -17.73 59.77
N PHE A 102 33.59 -18.96 60.13
CA PHE A 102 32.60 -19.69 59.34
C PHE A 102 31.21 -19.06 59.43
N ALA A 103 30.86 -18.49 60.59
CA ALA A 103 29.63 -17.72 60.73
C ALA A 103 29.69 -16.45 59.86
N GLU A 104 30.84 -15.77 59.80
CA GLU A 104 31.05 -14.63 58.89
C GLU A 104 30.92 -15.03 57.41
N LEU A 105 31.61 -16.10 56.98
CA LEU A 105 31.51 -16.59 55.60
C LEU A 105 30.07 -17.00 55.24
N ALA A 106 29.36 -17.66 56.16
CA ALA A 106 27.97 -18.02 55.96
C ALA A 106 27.05 -16.79 55.87
N ALA A 107 27.24 -15.79 56.73
CA ALA A 107 26.47 -14.56 56.70
C ALA A 107 26.67 -13.78 55.38
N VAL A 108 27.92 -13.73 54.88
CA VAL A 108 28.22 -13.09 53.58
C VAL A 108 27.63 -13.91 52.43
N ARG A 109 27.76 -15.24 52.44
CA ARG A 109 27.15 -16.14 51.45
C ARG A 109 25.64 -15.94 51.38
N ASP A 110 24.97 -15.94 52.53
CA ASP A 110 23.51 -15.83 52.62
C ASP A 110 23.02 -14.43 52.22
N MET A 111 23.77 -13.37 52.56
CA MET A 111 23.50 -12.02 52.05
C MET A 111 23.60 -11.94 50.52
N LEU A 112 24.69 -12.45 49.94
CA LEU A 112 24.91 -12.42 48.49
C LEU A 112 23.89 -13.28 47.74
N GLN A 113 23.53 -14.43 48.31
CA GLN A 113 22.52 -15.28 47.72
C GLN A 113 21.13 -14.65 47.81
N GLY A 114 20.78 -14.01 48.93
CA GLY A 114 19.55 -13.22 49.04
C GLY A 114 19.44 -12.16 47.94
N ARG A 115 20.53 -11.43 47.67
CA ARG A 115 20.59 -10.47 46.55
C ARG A 115 20.47 -11.12 45.18
N LEU A 116 21.11 -12.28 44.96
CA LEU A 116 20.95 -13.04 43.70
C LEU A 116 19.50 -13.47 43.49
N THR A 117 18.81 -13.93 44.55
CA THR A 117 17.40 -14.33 44.46
C THR A 117 16.48 -13.15 44.21
N GLU A 118 16.74 -11.99 44.82
CA GLU A 118 16.00 -10.76 44.59
C GLU A 118 16.19 -10.27 43.15
N GLN A 119 17.43 -10.23 42.66
CA GLN A 119 17.72 -9.85 41.28
C GLN A 119 17.08 -10.84 40.28
N ALA A 120 17.15 -12.15 40.55
CA ALA A 120 16.50 -13.14 39.69
C ALA A 120 14.98 -12.94 39.66
N ALA A 121 14.36 -12.60 40.79
CA ALA A 121 12.94 -12.29 40.86
C ALA A 121 12.58 -10.98 40.12
N GLU A 122 13.41 -9.95 40.18
CA GLU A 122 13.23 -8.71 39.41
C GLU A 122 13.33 -8.96 37.91
N VAL A 123 14.34 -9.71 37.47
CA VAL A 123 14.53 -10.09 36.07
C VAL A 123 13.35 -10.92 35.57
N GLU A 124 12.86 -11.87 36.38
CA GLU A 124 11.71 -12.69 35.99
C GLU A 124 10.41 -11.88 35.94
N LYS A 125 10.21 -10.92 36.86
CA LYS A 125 9.07 -9.99 36.79
C LYS A 125 9.12 -9.14 35.52
N ALA A 126 10.27 -8.53 35.21
CA ALA A 126 10.43 -7.72 34.01
C ALA A 126 10.18 -8.56 32.74
N ALA A 127 10.76 -9.77 32.68
CA ALA A 127 10.54 -10.68 31.56
C ALA A 127 9.09 -11.15 31.45
N SER A 128 8.39 -11.38 32.57
CA SER A 128 6.97 -11.75 32.54
C SER A 128 6.06 -10.66 31.95
N VAL A 129 6.42 -9.39 32.15
CA VAL A 129 5.74 -8.24 31.53
C VAL A 129 6.03 -8.20 30.03
N GLU A 130 7.28 -8.43 29.63
CA GLU A 130 7.66 -8.53 28.22
C GLU A 130 6.96 -9.71 27.51
N ASP A 131 6.88 -10.87 28.15
CA ASP A 131 6.21 -12.06 27.59
C ASP A 131 4.68 -11.86 27.51
N SER A 132 4.09 -11.15 28.49
CA SER A 132 2.67 -10.74 28.42
C SER A 132 2.42 -9.74 27.29
N ARG A 133 3.35 -8.81 27.08
CA ARG A 133 3.30 -7.87 25.96
C ARG A 133 3.45 -8.58 24.63
N ALA A 134 4.37 -9.53 24.49
CA ALA A 134 4.52 -10.34 23.29
C ALA A 134 3.23 -11.08 22.93
N LYS A 135 2.52 -11.64 23.92
CA LYS A 135 1.18 -12.24 23.69
C LYS A 135 0.16 -11.22 23.19
N SER A 136 0.10 -10.04 23.80
CA SER A 136 -0.80 -8.96 23.32
C SER A 136 -0.43 -8.48 21.91
N GLU A 137 0.85 -8.52 21.54
CA GLU A 137 1.33 -8.17 20.20
C GLU A 137 0.93 -9.24 19.16
N VAL A 138 0.88 -10.53 19.54
CA VAL A 138 0.31 -11.59 18.70
C VAL A 138 -1.16 -11.32 18.43
N ASP A 139 -1.96 -11.06 19.48
CA ASP A 139 -3.40 -10.79 19.33
C ASP A 139 -3.63 -9.55 18.44
N ALA A 140 -2.87 -8.47 18.66
CA ALA A 140 -2.93 -7.27 17.85
C ALA A 140 -2.59 -7.55 16.37
N ALA A 141 -1.50 -8.27 16.10
CA ALA A 141 -1.10 -8.64 14.75
C ALA A 141 -2.14 -9.54 14.06
N GLU A 142 -2.76 -10.48 14.80
CA GLU A 142 -3.84 -11.32 14.26
C GLU A 142 -5.08 -10.50 13.91
N THR A 143 -5.45 -9.51 14.74
CA THR A 143 -6.56 -8.60 14.41
C THR A 143 -6.27 -7.76 13.18
N GLU A 144 -5.03 -7.26 13.03
CA GLU A 144 -4.63 -6.54 11.82
C GLU A 144 -4.70 -7.45 10.59
N LEU A 145 -4.20 -8.69 10.69
CA LEU A 145 -4.26 -9.64 9.58
C LEU A 145 -5.71 -9.91 9.14
N ARG A 146 -6.66 -10.06 10.08
CA ARG A 146 -8.09 -10.21 9.77
C ARG A 146 -8.64 -8.99 9.03
N LEU A 147 -8.29 -7.78 9.47
CA LEU A 147 -8.67 -6.55 8.77
C LEU A 147 -8.08 -6.49 7.35
N ARG A 148 -6.82 -6.93 7.16
CA ARG A 148 -6.20 -6.99 5.82
C ARG A 148 -6.88 -8.01 4.92
N ASP A 149 -7.28 -9.16 5.46
CA ASP A 149 -8.03 -10.18 4.73
C ASP A 149 -9.38 -9.63 4.24
N ASP A 150 -10.11 -8.91 5.08
CA ASP A 150 -11.37 -8.26 4.69
C ASP A 150 -11.17 -7.20 3.60
N LEU A 151 -10.12 -6.40 3.71
CA LEU A 151 -9.76 -5.42 2.69
C LEU A 151 -9.36 -6.04 1.35
N VAL A 152 -8.78 -7.25 1.34
CA VAL A 152 -8.52 -8.00 0.11
C VAL A 152 -9.83 -8.51 -0.49
N ARG A 153 -10.77 -9.00 0.33
CA ARG A 153 -12.11 -9.41 -0.12
C ARG A 153 -12.88 -8.25 -0.76
N GLU A 154 -12.86 -7.07 -0.13
CA GLU A 154 -13.45 -5.86 -0.71
C GLU A 154 -12.82 -5.50 -2.06
N ALA A 155 -11.49 -5.61 -2.18
CA ALA A 155 -10.80 -5.36 -3.45
C ALA A 155 -11.18 -6.42 -4.52
N ASP A 156 -11.33 -7.68 -4.14
CA ASP A 156 -11.81 -8.76 -5.03
C ASP A 156 -13.24 -8.49 -5.52
N GLU A 157 -14.12 -7.97 -4.66
CA GLU A 157 -15.47 -7.55 -5.05
C GLU A 157 -15.46 -6.38 -6.03
N GLN A 158 -14.61 -5.37 -5.80
CA GLN A 158 -14.45 -4.23 -6.72
C GLN A 158 -13.93 -4.66 -8.09
N VAL A 159 -12.97 -5.60 -8.13
CA VAL A 159 -12.46 -6.18 -9.38
C VAL A 159 -13.57 -6.94 -10.11
N ARG A 160 -14.35 -7.76 -9.41
CA ARG A 160 -15.51 -8.48 -9.99
C ARG A 160 -16.58 -7.52 -10.52
N ALA A 161 -16.91 -6.47 -9.76
CA ALA A 161 -17.89 -5.47 -10.16
C ALA A 161 -17.45 -4.71 -11.42
N SER A 162 -16.20 -4.23 -11.46
CA SER A 162 -15.64 -3.52 -12.62
C SER A 162 -15.50 -4.42 -13.85
N TRP A 163 -15.10 -5.69 -13.67
CA TRP A 163 -15.09 -6.69 -14.74
C TRP A 163 -16.49 -6.94 -15.31
N SER A 164 -17.52 -7.07 -14.45
CA SER A 164 -18.91 -7.25 -14.90
C SER A 164 -19.42 -6.06 -15.72
N GLN A 165 -18.97 -4.83 -15.40
CA GLN A 165 -19.31 -3.62 -16.14
C GLN A 165 -18.62 -3.62 -17.51
N LEU A 166 -17.33 -3.96 -17.55
CA LEU A 166 -16.59 -4.12 -18.80
C LEU A 166 -17.24 -5.16 -19.74
N ASN A 167 -17.61 -6.32 -19.21
CA ASN A 167 -18.29 -7.37 -20.00
C ASN A 167 -19.65 -6.91 -20.53
N ARG A 168 -20.43 -6.18 -19.72
CA ARG A 168 -21.70 -5.61 -20.19
C ARG A 168 -21.51 -4.62 -21.34
N LEU A 169 -20.43 -3.84 -21.30
CA LEU A 169 -20.10 -2.89 -22.37
C LEU A 169 -19.57 -3.60 -23.62
N ALA A 170 -18.72 -4.60 -23.45
CA ALA A 170 -18.25 -5.45 -24.55
C ALA A 170 -19.44 -6.13 -25.24
N ALA A 171 -20.36 -6.73 -24.48
CA ALA A 171 -21.59 -7.31 -25.02
C ALA A 171 -22.46 -6.29 -25.75
N ARG A 172 -22.57 -5.06 -25.23
CA ARG A 172 -23.29 -3.97 -25.90
C ARG A 172 -22.60 -3.54 -27.20
N ALA A 173 -21.27 -3.47 -27.22
CA ALA A 173 -20.49 -3.13 -28.40
C ALA A 173 -20.66 -4.18 -29.51
N VAL A 174 -20.55 -5.46 -29.17
CA VAL A 174 -20.78 -6.59 -30.10
C VAL A 174 -22.20 -6.52 -30.67
N ARG A 175 -23.22 -6.28 -29.84
CA ARG A 175 -24.61 -6.10 -30.34
C ARG A 175 -24.75 -4.94 -31.32
N TRP A 176 -24.06 -3.83 -31.07
CA TRP A 176 -24.10 -2.67 -31.96
C TRP A 176 -23.38 -2.93 -33.29
N GLU A 177 -22.26 -3.66 -33.26
CA GLU A 177 -21.56 -4.08 -34.49
C GLU A 177 -22.44 -5.01 -35.32
N LEU A 178 -23.06 -6.02 -34.70
CA LEU A 178 -24.01 -6.91 -35.37
C LEU A 178 -25.20 -6.14 -35.95
N PHE A 179 -25.73 -5.15 -35.22
CA PHE A 179 -26.79 -4.28 -35.72
C PHE A 179 -26.33 -3.47 -36.94
N ARG A 180 -25.16 -2.83 -36.86
CA ARG A 180 -24.59 -2.04 -37.97
C ARG A 180 -24.34 -2.91 -39.19
N ASP A 181 -23.79 -4.11 -39.00
CA ASP A 181 -23.47 -5.03 -40.08
C ASP A 181 -24.76 -5.55 -40.74
N ARG A 182 -25.83 -5.80 -39.97
CA ARG A 182 -27.16 -6.13 -40.50
C ARG A 182 -27.80 -4.97 -41.28
N VAL A 183 -27.68 -3.73 -40.79
CA VAL A 183 -28.17 -2.54 -41.53
C VAL A 183 -27.39 -2.36 -42.84
N ARG A 184 -26.07 -2.56 -42.80
CA ARG A 184 -25.21 -2.51 -43.98
C ARG A 184 -25.62 -3.58 -44.99
N GLU A 185 -25.83 -4.81 -44.54
CA GLU A 185 -26.30 -5.92 -45.37
C GLU A 185 -27.66 -5.59 -46.01
N GLN A 186 -28.62 -5.03 -45.27
CA GLN A 186 -29.90 -4.59 -45.82
C GLN A 186 -29.76 -3.50 -46.89
N VAL A 187 -28.88 -2.51 -46.67
CA VAL A 187 -28.61 -1.46 -47.66
C VAL A 187 -27.91 -2.03 -48.89
N GLU A 188 -26.97 -2.95 -48.72
CA GLU A 188 -26.28 -3.64 -49.83
C GLU A 188 -27.28 -4.49 -50.63
N VAL A 189 -28.16 -5.27 -49.98
CA VAL A 189 -29.23 -6.04 -50.63
C VAL A 189 -30.20 -5.13 -51.37
N SER A 190 -30.67 -4.05 -50.73
CA SER A 190 -31.60 -3.10 -51.36
C SER A 190 -30.96 -2.40 -52.57
N TRP A 191 -29.68 -2.03 -52.47
CA TRP A 191 -28.93 -1.43 -53.57
C TRP A 191 -28.68 -2.40 -54.72
N LEU A 192 -28.35 -3.67 -54.41
CA LEU A 192 -28.20 -4.72 -55.42
C LEU A 192 -29.54 -5.01 -56.12
N GLN A 193 -30.65 -5.09 -55.38
CA GLN A 193 -31.99 -5.26 -55.96
C GLN A 193 -32.38 -4.07 -56.84
N ALA A 194 -32.06 -2.83 -56.45
CA ALA A 194 -32.35 -1.65 -57.25
C ALA A 194 -31.48 -1.57 -58.52
N ARG A 195 -30.23 -2.05 -58.47
CA ARG A 195 -29.27 -1.97 -59.58
C ARG A 195 -29.36 -3.12 -60.58
N PHE A 196 -29.76 -4.31 -60.12
CA PHE A 196 -29.83 -5.53 -60.93
C PHE A 196 -31.26 -6.05 -61.13
N ARG A 197 -32.26 -5.18 -60.95
CA ARG A 197 -33.69 -5.51 -61.14
C ARG A 197 -34.01 -6.10 -62.53
N ASP A 198 -33.23 -5.70 -63.54
CA ASP A 198 -33.40 -6.14 -64.94
C ASP A 198 -32.58 -7.40 -65.29
N SER A 199 -31.95 -8.05 -64.31
CA SER A 199 -31.19 -9.29 -64.50
C SER A 199 -31.82 -10.49 -63.81
N ALA A 200 -33.03 -10.34 -63.27
CA ALA A 200 -33.83 -11.49 -62.87
C ALA A 200 -34.02 -12.35 -64.13
N PRO A 201 -33.65 -13.65 -64.12
CA PRO A 201 -33.97 -14.53 -65.22
C PRO A 201 -35.49 -14.46 -65.40
N ALA A 202 -35.94 -14.14 -66.61
CA ALA A 202 -37.33 -14.26 -66.96
C ALA A 202 -37.74 -15.70 -66.60
N ASP A 203 -38.69 -15.84 -65.68
CA ASP A 203 -39.38 -17.10 -65.50
C ASP A 203 -40.01 -17.41 -66.86
N ASP A 204 -39.44 -18.40 -67.54
CA ASP A 204 -40.07 -19.14 -68.63
C ASP A 204 -41.30 -19.86 -68.02
N GLU A 205 -42.36 -19.11 -67.73
CA GLU A 205 -43.71 -19.63 -67.54
C GLU A 205 -44.31 -19.93 -68.91
N ASP A 206 -43.74 -20.90 -69.64
CA ASP A 206 -44.45 -21.65 -70.67
C ASP A 206 -43.62 -22.90 -71.06
N GLU A 207 -44.30 -24.05 -71.14
CA GLU A 207 -43.82 -25.39 -71.53
C GLU A 207 -43.10 -26.28 -70.51
N ALA A 208 -43.88 -27.03 -69.72
CA ALA A 208 -43.79 -28.50 -69.74
C ALA A 208 -45.05 -29.14 -69.14
N ARG A 209 -45.92 -29.62 -70.04
CA ARG A 209 -47.01 -30.55 -69.75
C ARG A 209 -46.50 -31.80 -69.04
N HIS A 210 -47.31 -32.30 -68.11
CA HIS A 210 -47.39 -33.73 -67.75
C HIS A 210 -47.32 -34.63 -69.00
N PRO A 211 -46.65 -35.79 -68.90
CA PRO A 211 -47.42 -36.98 -68.54
C PRO A 211 -46.72 -37.96 -67.59
N ASP A 212 -47.54 -38.55 -66.73
CA ASP A 212 -47.60 -39.95 -66.30
C ASP A 212 -46.34 -40.82 -66.39
N GLY A 213 -45.91 -41.32 -65.23
CA GLY A 213 -44.95 -42.42 -65.13
C GLY A 213 -44.71 -42.83 -63.68
N ALA A 214 -45.55 -43.72 -63.16
CA ALA A 214 -45.37 -44.40 -61.88
C ALA A 214 -44.03 -45.18 -61.80
N PRO A 215 -43.55 -45.48 -60.58
CA PRO A 215 -43.27 -46.89 -60.30
C PRO A 215 -43.83 -47.40 -58.95
N PRO A 216 -44.10 -48.72 -58.85
CA PRO A 216 -44.72 -49.36 -57.70
C PRO A 216 -43.69 -49.89 -56.67
N GLY A 217 -44.13 -50.06 -55.42
CA GLY A 217 -43.44 -50.84 -54.38
C GLY A 217 -43.46 -50.11 -53.03
N ALA A 218 -44.50 -50.22 -52.20
CA ALA A 218 -44.85 -51.35 -51.33
C ALA A 218 -43.74 -51.73 -50.32
N GLY A 219 -43.93 -51.31 -49.07
CA GLY A 219 -43.14 -51.72 -47.89
C GLY A 219 -43.75 -51.16 -46.60
N PRO A 220 -44.38 -51.99 -45.73
CA PRO A 220 -45.35 -51.55 -44.73
C PRO A 220 -44.78 -51.40 -43.30
N GLY A 221 -45.42 -50.57 -42.48
CA GLY A 221 -45.20 -50.47 -41.03
C GLY A 221 -45.66 -49.10 -40.50
N ALA A 222 -46.96 -48.86 -40.36
CA ALA A 222 -47.72 -49.11 -39.14
C ALA A 222 -47.16 -48.39 -37.89
N ASN A 223 -47.68 -47.19 -37.61
CA ASN A 223 -48.33 -46.90 -36.32
C ASN A 223 -49.26 -45.68 -36.46
N PRO A 224 -50.50 -45.74 -35.93
CA PRO A 224 -51.44 -44.64 -35.96
C PRO A 224 -51.17 -43.69 -34.79
N VAL A 225 -51.18 -42.38 -35.05
CA VAL A 225 -51.34 -41.36 -34.01
C VAL A 225 -52.53 -40.49 -34.42
N PRO A 226 -53.46 -40.19 -33.50
CA PRO A 226 -54.76 -39.61 -33.85
C PRO A 226 -54.64 -38.14 -34.21
N GLU A 227 -55.57 -37.72 -35.06
CA GLU A 227 -55.98 -36.35 -35.29
C GLU A 227 -56.31 -35.67 -33.96
N ASP A 228 -55.69 -34.52 -33.70
CA ASP A 228 -56.38 -33.42 -33.03
C ASP A 228 -55.81 -32.09 -33.53
N GLU A 229 -56.75 -31.22 -33.89
CA GLU A 229 -56.66 -29.76 -33.96
C GLU A 229 -55.83 -29.11 -35.10
N ARG A 230 -56.54 -28.95 -36.22
CA ARG A 230 -56.44 -27.78 -37.09
C ARG A 230 -56.66 -26.49 -36.29
N GLU A 231 -55.72 -25.56 -36.39
CA GLU A 231 -55.85 -24.12 -36.75
C GLU A 231 -54.66 -23.31 -36.21
N PRO A 232 -54.31 -22.15 -36.80
CA PRO A 232 -54.05 -21.87 -38.21
C PRO A 232 -52.63 -21.31 -38.42
N ALA A 233 -52.22 -21.21 -39.68
CA ALA A 233 -50.99 -20.50 -40.06
C ALA A 233 -51.00 -19.05 -39.57
N PRO A 234 -49.88 -18.51 -39.05
CA PRO A 234 -49.74 -17.06 -38.94
C PRO A 234 -49.50 -16.52 -40.35
N ASP A 235 -50.49 -15.78 -40.81
CA ASP A 235 -50.46 -14.87 -41.96
C ASP A 235 -49.13 -14.12 -42.01
N GLU A 236 -48.49 -14.12 -43.18
CA GLU A 236 -47.37 -13.25 -43.54
C GLU A 236 -47.88 -11.81 -43.69
N GLY A 237 -48.32 -11.23 -42.58
CA GLY A 237 -48.62 -9.80 -42.46
C GLY A 237 -47.42 -9.10 -41.85
N PHE A 238 -46.67 -8.38 -42.68
CA PHE A 238 -45.68 -7.35 -42.35
C PHE A 238 -45.69 -6.88 -40.87
N ALA A 239 -44.85 -7.52 -40.04
CA ALA A 239 -44.61 -7.07 -38.68
C ALA A 239 -43.66 -5.86 -38.70
N GLU A 240 -44.23 -4.66 -38.90
CA GLU A 240 -43.53 -3.38 -38.63
C GLU A 240 -43.39 -3.08 -37.11
N GLU A 241 -43.82 -3.97 -36.21
CA GLU A 241 -43.86 -3.72 -34.77
C GLU A 241 -42.71 -4.35 -33.95
N GLY A 242 -41.67 -4.90 -34.59
CA GLY A 242 -40.55 -5.55 -33.89
C GLY A 242 -39.47 -4.64 -33.29
N TRP A 243 -39.54 -3.32 -33.52
CA TRP A 243 -38.42 -2.41 -33.22
C TRP A 243 -38.58 -1.56 -31.95
N GLN A 244 -39.71 -1.65 -31.22
CA GLN A 244 -40.01 -0.73 -30.11
C GLN A 244 -40.23 -1.31 -28.70
N SER A 245 -40.22 -2.63 -28.48
CA SER A 245 -40.23 -3.18 -27.12
C SER A 245 -38.81 -3.47 -26.61
N LEU A 246 -38.04 -2.42 -26.33
CA LEU A 246 -36.85 -2.53 -25.48
C LEU A 246 -37.30 -2.37 -24.02
N ASP A 247 -37.58 -3.50 -23.38
CA ASP A 247 -37.77 -3.56 -21.94
C ASP A 247 -36.39 -3.32 -21.24
N PRO A 248 -36.21 -2.25 -20.46
CA PRO A 248 -34.92 -1.94 -19.84
C PRO A 248 -34.61 -2.79 -18.60
N GLU A 249 -35.53 -3.63 -18.13
CA GLU A 249 -35.36 -4.42 -16.91
C GLU A 249 -35.55 -5.92 -17.16
N GLY A 250 -34.48 -6.58 -17.61
CA GLY A 250 -34.43 -8.05 -17.67
C GLY A 250 -34.49 -8.67 -16.27
N HIS A 251 -35.69 -8.98 -15.80
CA HIS A 251 -35.93 -9.98 -14.77
C HIS A 251 -35.43 -11.34 -15.26
N ALA A 252 -34.61 -11.99 -14.43
CA ALA A 252 -34.20 -13.37 -14.62
C ALA A 252 -35.43 -14.29 -14.45
N ALA A 253 -36.05 -14.69 -15.55
CA ALA A 253 -37.00 -15.79 -15.59
C ALA A 253 -36.37 -16.94 -16.39
N GLY A 254 -36.35 -18.12 -15.77
CA GLY A 254 -35.59 -19.28 -16.19
C GLY A 254 -35.98 -19.82 -17.57
N THR A 255 -34.97 -20.23 -18.32
CA THR A 255 -35.10 -21.23 -19.38
C THR A 255 -33.81 -22.05 -19.40
N GLN A 256 -33.98 -23.36 -19.51
CA GLN A 256 -32.97 -24.41 -19.39
C GLN A 256 -31.78 -24.22 -20.37
N PRO A 257 -30.56 -24.66 -20.01
CA PRO A 257 -29.41 -24.59 -20.89
C PRO A 257 -29.46 -25.72 -21.93
N SER A 258 -29.71 -25.38 -23.19
CA SER A 258 -29.52 -26.30 -24.30
C SER A 258 -28.09 -26.15 -24.86
N ALA A 259 -27.33 -27.23 -24.76
CA ALA A 259 -26.12 -27.60 -25.50
C ALA A 259 -24.96 -26.58 -25.60
N ALA A 260 -24.01 -26.69 -24.69
CA ALA A 260 -22.64 -26.21 -24.89
C ALA A 260 -21.84 -27.18 -25.80
N PRO A 261 -20.93 -26.68 -26.67
CA PRO A 261 -20.01 -27.54 -27.42
C PRO A 261 -18.93 -28.16 -26.50
N PRO A 262 -18.34 -29.31 -26.89
CA PRO A 262 -17.62 -30.19 -25.96
C PRO A 262 -16.30 -29.60 -25.47
N HIS A 263 -16.12 -29.69 -24.16
CA HIS A 263 -14.87 -29.41 -23.44
C HIS A 263 -13.69 -30.26 -23.95
N VAL A 264 -12.60 -29.58 -24.31
CA VAL A 264 -11.25 -30.16 -24.31
C VAL A 264 -10.85 -30.38 -22.85
N ARG A 265 -10.84 -31.64 -22.41
CA ARG A 265 -10.31 -32.08 -21.11
C ARG A 265 -8.79 -31.94 -21.10
N GLY A 266 -8.28 -30.86 -20.50
CA GLY A 266 -6.93 -30.80 -19.96
C GLY A 266 -6.95 -31.19 -18.49
N THR A 267 -6.44 -32.38 -18.18
CA THR A 267 -6.20 -32.87 -16.82
C THR A 267 -5.09 -32.03 -16.15
N GLY A 268 -5.47 -31.07 -15.30
CA GLY A 268 -4.58 -30.41 -14.35
C GLY A 268 -4.91 -30.88 -12.93
N PRO A 269 -3.91 -31.05 -12.04
CA PRO A 269 -4.13 -31.65 -10.73
C PRO A 269 -5.03 -30.77 -9.86
N GLU A 270 -6.07 -31.39 -9.31
CA GLU A 270 -6.93 -30.91 -8.23
C GLU A 270 -6.08 -30.37 -7.08
N ARG A 271 -5.80 -29.06 -7.08
CA ARG A 271 -5.36 -28.36 -5.88
C ARG A 271 -6.57 -28.17 -4.99
N GLN A 272 -6.67 -29.01 -3.96
CA GLN A 272 -7.50 -28.76 -2.78
C GLN A 272 -7.21 -27.34 -2.27
N LEU A 273 -8.14 -26.42 -2.55
CA LEU A 273 -8.14 -25.05 -2.08
C LEU A 273 -8.66 -25.01 -0.64
N VAL A 274 -7.73 -25.08 0.31
CA VAL A 274 -7.96 -24.60 1.67
C VAL A 274 -7.99 -23.08 1.62
N GLY A 275 -9.17 -22.48 1.79
CA GLY A 275 -9.38 -21.03 1.80
C GLY A 275 -9.93 -20.49 0.48
N GLY A 276 -11.26 -20.49 0.35
CA GLY A 276 -11.95 -20.17 -0.89
C GLY A 276 -11.74 -18.73 -1.38
N VAL A 277 -10.77 -18.56 -2.26
CA VAL A 277 -10.68 -17.44 -3.20
C VAL A 277 -10.55 -18.08 -4.58
N VAL A 278 -11.64 -18.12 -5.32
CA VAL A 278 -11.62 -18.47 -6.74
C VAL A 278 -10.82 -17.37 -7.43
N PRO A 279 -9.65 -17.66 -8.05
CA PRO A 279 -8.94 -16.64 -8.80
C PRO A 279 -9.90 -16.10 -9.88
N PRO A 280 -9.95 -14.78 -10.13
CA PRO A 280 -10.69 -14.26 -11.27
C PRO A 280 -10.20 -15.03 -12.51
N PRO A 281 -11.11 -15.41 -13.43
CA PRO A 281 -10.75 -16.19 -14.61
C PRO A 281 -9.55 -15.53 -15.27
N ASP A 282 -8.54 -16.34 -15.63
CA ASP A 282 -7.33 -15.87 -16.28
C ASP A 282 -7.76 -14.89 -17.37
N PRO A 283 -7.37 -13.61 -17.28
CA PRO A 283 -7.80 -12.62 -18.24
C PRO A 283 -7.19 -13.03 -19.58
N GLY A 284 -7.98 -13.73 -20.41
CA GLY A 284 -7.60 -14.21 -21.74
C GLY A 284 -7.35 -13.09 -22.76
N TRP A 285 -7.01 -11.88 -22.29
CA TRP A 285 -6.58 -10.77 -23.11
C TRP A 285 -5.10 -10.49 -22.79
N GLU A 286 -4.22 -10.90 -23.70
CA GLU A 286 -2.81 -10.53 -23.64
C GLU A 286 -2.66 -9.00 -23.65
N GLY A 287 -1.78 -8.44 -22.81
CA GLY A 287 -1.49 -6.99 -22.74
C GLY A 287 -2.30 -6.18 -21.73
N MET A 288 -3.15 -6.81 -20.90
CA MET A 288 -3.96 -6.10 -19.89
C MET A 288 -3.19 -5.32 -18.80
N PRO A 289 -2.00 -5.74 -18.28
CA PRO A 289 -1.35 -5.06 -17.17
C PRO A 289 -0.56 -3.80 -17.56
N ALA A 290 -0.19 -3.63 -18.83
CA ALA A 290 0.49 -2.42 -19.29
C ALA A 290 -0.56 -1.34 -19.60
N ARG A 291 -0.48 -0.17 -18.95
CA ARG A 291 -1.24 1.03 -19.34
C ARG A 291 -0.70 1.54 -20.69
N PRO A 292 -1.43 1.42 -21.81
CA PRO A 292 -0.96 1.92 -23.11
C PRO A 292 -1.02 3.44 -23.22
N GLY A 293 -1.47 4.15 -22.16
CA GLY A 293 -1.59 5.59 -22.14
C GLY A 293 -0.33 6.33 -21.70
N MET A 294 -0.07 7.46 -22.33
CA MET A 294 0.86 8.47 -21.82
C MET A 294 0.45 8.87 -20.39
N PRO A 295 1.37 8.90 -19.41
CA PRO A 295 1.04 9.26 -18.04
C PRO A 295 0.52 10.70 -17.97
N SER A 296 -0.38 10.99 -17.04
CA SER A 296 -1.10 12.28 -16.98
C SER A 296 -0.18 13.49 -16.92
N TRP A 297 0.96 13.38 -16.21
CA TRP A 297 1.95 14.45 -16.12
C TRP A 297 2.58 14.78 -17.48
N MET A 298 2.77 13.78 -18.34
CA MET A 298 3.35 13.95 -19.67
C MET A 298 2.32 14.57 -20.62
N THR A 299 1.04 14.19 -20.50
CA THR A 299 -0.06 14.89 -21.21
C THR A 299 -0.12 16.37 -20.83
N TRP A 300 -0.07 16.69 -19.53
CA TRP A 300 -0.02 18.08 -19.06
C TRP A 300 1.25 18.81 -19.53
N GLY A 301 2.39 18.11 -19.56
CA GLY A 301 3.64 18.65 -20.09
C GLY A 301 3.54 19.02 -21.57
N VAL A 302 2.92 18.18 -22.39
CA VAL A 302 2.67 18.49 -23.82
C VAL A 302 1.70 19.65 -23.99
N LEU A 303 0.59 19.67 -23.23
CA LEU A 303 -0.36 20.80 -23.28
C LEU A 303 0.30 22.12 -22.86
N LEU A 304 1.13 22.09 -21.81
CA LEU A 304 1.89 23.25 -21.37
C LEU A 304 2.91 23.71 -22.42
N ALA A 305 3.59 22.77 -23.09
CA ALA A 305 4.52 23.08 -24.16
C ALA A 305 3.82 23.74 -25.36
N ILE A 306 2.64 23.23 -25.75
CA ILE A 306 1.82 23.84 -26.80
C ILE A 306 1.42 25.27 -26.38
N ALA A 307 0.90 25.44 -25.16
CA ALA A 307 0.53 26.76 -24.65
C ALA A 307 1.74 27.72 -24.60
N ALA A 308 2.91 27.25 -24.18
CA ALA A 308 4.14 28.04 -24.12
C ALA A 308 4.61 28.52 -25.50
N VAL A 309 4.40 27.73 -26.55
CA VAL A 309 4.68 28.12 -27.94
C VAL A 309 3.66 29.15 -28.45
N GLU A 310 2.41 29.06 -28.02
CA GLU A 310 1.35 29.99 -28.45
C GLU A 310 1.36 31.34 -27.71
N ILE A 311 1.81 31.40 -26.45
CA ILE A 311 1.81 32.64 -25.66
C ILE A 311 2.55 33.79 -26.36
N PRO A 312 3.80 33.63 -26.85
CA PRO A 312 4.50 34.70 -27.57
C PRO A 312 3.77 35.14 -28.84
N ILE A 313 3.09 34.20 -29.49
CA ILE A 313 2.33 34.46 -30.71
C ILE A 313 1.13 35.37 -30.41
N TYR A 314 0.36 35.07 -29.37
CA TYR A 314 -0.78 35.92 -28.98
C TYR A 314 -0.32 37.25 -28.38
N TRP A 315 0.80 37.26 -27.66
CA TRP A 315 1.40 38.48 -27.12
C TRP A 315 1.62 39.51 -28.24
N ILE A 316 2.30 39.09 -29.32
CA ILE A 316 2.56 39.97 -30.48
C ILE A 316 1.25 40.40 -31.15
N ALA A 317 0.25 39.52 -31.23
CA ALA A 317 -1.05 39.85 -31.81
C ALA A 317 -1.86 40.85 -30.96
N TYR A 318 -1.68 40.89 -29.64
CA TYR A 318 -2.43 41.79 -28.76
C TYR A 318 -1.78 43.15 -28.52
N GLN A 319 -0.46 43.28 -28.73
CA GLN A 319 0.26 44.54 -28.60
C GLN A 319 -0.38 45.74 -29.36
N PRO A 320 -0.86 45.58 -30.61
CA PRO A 320 -1.49 46.68 -31.34
C PRO A 320 -2.79 47.22 -30.71
N PHE A 321 -3.53 46.40 -29.95
CA PHE A 321 -4.82 46.82 -29.37
C PHE A 321 -4.68 47.60 -28.06
N HIS A 322 -3.57 47.42 -27.35
CA HIS A 322 -3.36 48.03 -26.03
C HIS A 322 -2.26 49.11 -26.03
N GLY A 323 -1.52 49.24 -27.14
CA GLY A 323 -0.43 50.20 -27.29
C GLY A 323 0.89 49.72 -26.68
N THR A 324 2.01 50.09 -27.30
CA THR A 324 3.35 49.72 -26.87
C THR A 324 3.94 50.73 -25.89
N GLY A 325 4.55 50.27 -24.79
CA GLY A 325 5.41 51.12 -23.94
C GLY A 325 4.81 51.59 -22.60
N SER A 326 3.59 51.15 -22.25
CA SER A 326 3.04 51.34 -20.90
C SER A 326 3.01 50.01 -20.13
N THR A 327 3.44 50.01 -18.87
CA THR A 327 3.46 48.79 -18.05
C THR A 327 2.07 48.17 -17.85
N GLY A 328 1.01 49.00 -17.92
CA GLY A 328 -0.37 48.54 -17.87
C GLY A 328 -0.83 47.83 -19.15
N SER A 329 -0.45 48.34 -20.33
CA SER A 329 -0.82 47.74 -21.61
C SER A 329 -0.11 46.41 -21.88
N ASP A 330 1.16 46.31 -21.48
CA ASP A 330 1.93 45.07 -21.56
C ASP A 330 1.32 43.99 -20.64
N PHE A 331 0.90 44.37 -19.42
CA PHE A 331 0.26 43.44 -18.51
C PHE A 331 -1.09 42.92 -19.05
N LEU A 332 -1.92 43.80 -19.60
CA LEU A 332 -3.21 43.41 -20.22
C LEU A 332 -2.99 42.49 -21.43
N SER A 333 -2.04 42.82 -22.31
CA SER A 333 -1.68 41.99 -23.46
C SER A 333 -1.19 40.61 -23.03
N GLY A 334 -0.38 40.53 -21.97
CA GLY A 334 0.11 39.28 -21.42
C GLY A 334 -0.96 38.39 -20.81
N THR A 335 -1.84 38.97 -20.00
CA THR A 335 -2.93 38.21 -19.37
C THR A 335 -3.93 37.69 -20.40
N LEU A 336 -4.22 38.47 -21.45
CA LEU A 336 -5.05 38.02 -22.58
C LEU A 336 -4.36 36.95 -23.43
N ALA A 337 -3.05 37.08 -23.70
CA ALA A 337 -2.27 36.08 -24.42
C ALA A 337 -2.26 34.73 -23.68
N ILE A 338 -2.00 34.76 -22.37
CA ILE A 338 -1.98 33.54 -21.54
C ILE A 338 -3.38 32.92 -21.46
N SER A 339 -4.42 33.70 -21.20
CA SER A 339 -5.78 33.17 -21.09
C SER A 339 -6.27 32.58 -22.42
N THR A 340 -5.96 33.22 -23.55
CA THR A 340 -6.32 32.71 -24.88
C THR A 340 -5.57 31.42 -25.20
N ALA A 341 -4.26 31.35 -24.95
CA ALA A 341 -3.49 30.11 -25.13
C ALA A 341 -4.03 28.96 -24.28
N VAL A 342 -4.33 29.23 -23.01
CA VAL A 342 -4.90 28.23 -22.10
C VAL A 342 -6.25 27.75 -22.62
N LEU A 343 -7.14 28.64 -23.07
CA LEU A 343 -8.44 28.25 -23.63
C LEU A 343 -8.31 27.45 -24.93
N MET A 344 -7.43 27.87 -25.85
CA MET A 344 -7.21 27.21 -27.14
C MET A 344 -6.66 25.79 -26.99
N VAL A 345 -5.92 25.53 -25.93
CA VAL A 345 -5.38 24.20 -25.62
C VAL A 345 -6.37 23.36 -24.79
N LEU A 346 -7.02 23.95 -23.78
CA LEU A 346 -7.90 23.21 -22.88
C LEU A 346 -9.25 22.86 -23.48
N LEU A 347 -9.88 23.74 -24.28
CA LEU A 347 -11.21 23.48 -24.82
C LEU A 347 -11.24 22.24 -25.74
N PRO A 348 -10.32 22.08 -26.71
CA PRO A 348 -10.26 20.87 -27.52
C PRO A 348 -9.93 19.63 -26.69
N HIS A 349 -9.03 19.76 -25.70
CA HIS A 349 -8.69 18.65 -24.81
C HIS A 349 -9.89 18.15 -23.99
N LEU A 350 -10.66 19.08 -23.42
CA LEU A 350 -11.89 18.78 -22.69
C LEU A 350 -12.97 18.22 -23.62
N ALA A 351 -13.10 18.74 -24.84
CA ALA A 351 -14.01 18.20 -25.85
C ALA A 351 -13.64 16.75 -26.23
N GLY A 352 -12.36 16.45 -26.45
CA GLY A 352 -11.88 15.09 -26.68
C GLY A 352 -12.17 14.17 -25.50
N ARG A 353 -11.92 14.65 -24.27
CA ARG A 353 -12.17 13.90 -23.03
C ARG A 353 -13.66 13.60 -22.83
N THR A 354 -14.53 14.57 -23.07
CA THR A 354 -15.99 14.41 -22.95
C THR A 354 -16.54 13.48 -24.03
N LEU A 355 -16.03 13.56 -25.26
CA LEU A 355 -16.36 12.60 -26.31
C LEU A 355 -15.88 11.18 -25.99
N ARG A 356 -14.72 11.02 -25.35
CA ARG A 356 -14.24 9.70 -24.94
C ARG A 356 -15.07 9.12 -23.77
N GLY A 357 -15.60 9.98 -22.90
CA GLY A 357 -16.49 9.61 -21.81
C GLY A 357 -17.89 9.12 -22.22
N ARG A 358 -18.25 9.20 -23.51
CA ARG A 358 -19.59 8.88 -24.07
C ARG A 358 -20.13 7.50 -23.72
N GLN A 359 -19.26 6.52 -23.48
CA GLN A 359 -19.67 5.15 -23.18
C GLN A 359 -19.80 4.87 -21.68
N ALA A 360 -19.41 5.82 -20.81
CA ALA A 360 -19.50 5.69 -19.36
C ALA A 360 -20.94 5.76 -18.82
N THR A 361 -21.75 6.64 -19.39
CA THR A 361 -23.04 7.05 -18.79
C THR A 361 -24.26 6.44 -19.49
N GLY A 362 -24.08 5.62 -20.52
CA GLY A 362 -25.19 5.00 -21.28
C GLY A 362 -26.06 5.99 -22.08
N SER A 363 -25.98 7.30 -21.82
CA SER A 363 -26.70 8.38 -22.49
C SER A 363 -25.88 8.96 -23.64
N VAL A 364 -25.90 8.25 -24.77
CA VAL A 364 -25.14 8.58 -25.99
C VAL A 364 -25.37 10.04 -26.47
N LYS A 365 -26.56 10.61 -26.20
CA LYS A 365 -26.98 11.93 -26.68
C LYS A 365 -26.56 13.09 -25.78
N ALA A 366 -26.51 12.91 -24.46
CA ALA A 366 -26.36 14.03 -23.52
C ALA A 366 -24.93 14.59 -23.45
N ALA A 367 -23.90 13.74 -23.55
CA ALA A 367 -22.50 14.16 -23.48
C ALA A 367 -21.91 14.63 -24.81
N ALA A 368 -22.55 14.30 -25.95
CA ALA A 368 -22.09 14.73 -27.28
C ALA A 368 -22.37 16.22 -27.52
N LEU A 369 -23.52 16.72 -27.07
CA LEU A 369 -23.91 18.11 -27.21
C LEU A 369 -22.92 19.11 -26.59
N PRO A 370 -22.50 18.97 -25.31
CA PRO A 370 -21.52 19.89 -24.74
C PRO A 370 -20.15 19.77 -25.42
N ALA A 371 -19.74 18.59 -25.85
CA ALA A 371 -18.47 18.42 -26.55
C ALA A 371 -18.49 19.07 -27.95
N LEU A 372 -19.59 18.92 -28.69
CA LEU A 372 -19.79 19.59 -29.97
C LEU A 372 -19.92 21.11 -29.80
N ALA A 373 -20.58 21.58 -28.74
CA ALA A 373 -20.64 23.00 -28.40
C ALA A 373 -19.24 23.56 -28.09
N LEU A 374 -18.44 22.84 -27.30
CA LEU A 374 -17.04 23.22 -27.02
C LEU A 374 -16.20 23.28 -28.30
N LEU A 375 -16.34 22.28 -29.20
CA LEU A 375 -15.66 22.29 -30.50
C LEU A 375 -16.16 23.41 -31.41
N GLY A 376 -17.45 23.72 -31.38
CA GLY A 376 -18.03 24.81 -32.15
C GLY A 376 -17.51 26.17 -31.70
N VAL A 377 -17.51 26.42 -30.38
CA VAL A 377 -16.95 27.65 -29.78
C VAL A 377 -15.47 27.75 -30.06
N TRP A 378 -14.71 26.66 -29.90
CA TRP A 378 -13.28 26.63 -30.20
C TRP A 378 -13.00 26.87 -31.69
N GLY A 379 -13.73 26.20 -32.58
CA GLY A 379 -13.55 26.33 -34.03
C GLY A 379 -13.86 27.75 -34.51
N PHE A 380 -14.93 28.36 -33.98
CA PHE A 380 -15.25 29.76 -34.23
C PHE A 380 -14.15 30.70 -33.72
N ALA A 381 -13.70 30.51 -32.48
CA ALA A 381 -12.65 31.33 -31.89
C ALA A 381 -11.32 31.18 -32.63
N GLY A 382 -10.94 29.97 -33.03
CA GLY A 382 -9.73 29.69 -33.80
C GLY A 382 -9.79 30.33 -35.19
N TRP A 383 -10.94 30.27 -35.85
CA TRP A 383 -11.17 30.98 -37.11
C TRP A 383 -11.07 32.51 -36.94
N ALA A 384 -11.77 33.08 -35.95
CA ALA A 384 -11.79 34.52 -35.70
C ALA A 384 -10.41 35.05 -35.31
N LEU A 385 -9.65 34.33 -34.48
CA LEU A 385 -8.27 34.69 -34.13
C LEU A 385 -7.32 34.55 -35.32
N GLY A 386 -7.50 33.52 -36.16
CA GLY A 386 -6.73 33.36 -37.39
C GLY A 386 -6.95 34.51 -38.37
N ASP A 387 -8.20 34.93 -38.57
CA ASP A 387 -8.57 36.08 -39.41
C ASP A 387 -8.02 37.39 -38.83
N LEU A 388 -8.22 37.63 -37.53
CA LEU A 388 -7.70 38.80 -36.84
C LEU A 388 -6.18 38.88 -36.96
N ARG A 389 -5.47 37.76 -36.79
CA ARG A 389 -4.02 37.69 -36.93
C ARG A 389 -3.57 37.97 -38.37
N ALA A 390 -4.25 37.42 -39.37
CA ALA A 390 -3.94 37.70 -40.76
C ALA A 390 -4.10 39.18 -41.08
N ARG A 391 -5.19 39.80 -40.61
CA ARG A 391 -5.42 41.24 -40.78
C ARG A 391 -4.35 42.10 -40.11
N LEU A 392 -3.89 41.73 -38.91
CA LEU A 392 -2.80 42.45 -38.23
C LEU A 392 -1.46 42.34 -38.97
N VAL A 393 -1.15 41.17 -39.53
CA VAL A 393 0.09 40.98 -40.32
C VAL A 393 0.04 41.75 -41.64
N LEU A 394 -1.16 41.98 -42.17
CA LEU A 394 -1.41 42.75 -43.39
C LEU A 394 -1.63 44.26 -43.14
N GLN A 395 -1.71 44.70 -41.89
CA GLN A 395 -1.75 46.13 -41.56
C GLN A 395 -0.39 46.75 -41.88
N HIS A 396 -0.41 47.86 -42.59
CA HIS A 396 0.80 48.58 -42.96
C HIS A 396 1.36 49.21 -41.68
N PRO A 397 2.68 49.19 -41.45
CA PRO A 397 3.26 49.92 -40.33
C PRO A 397 2.88 51.40 -40.45
N ASP A 398 2.51 52.03 -39.34
CA ASP A 398 2.27 53.48 -39.30
C ASP A 398 3.50 54.18 -39.91
N PRO A 399 3.32 55.16 -40.81
CA PRO A 399 4.43 55.86 -41.41
C PRO A 399 5.25 56.48 -40.27
N VAL A 400 6.50 56.01 -40.12
CA VAL A 400 7.45 56.64 -39.21
C VAL A 400 7.57 58.09 -39.67
N ASP A 401 7.34 59.04 -38.76
CA ASP A 401 7.61 60.46 -39.02
C ASP A 401 9.08 60.60 -39.41
N VAL A 402 9.34 60.61 -40.72
CA VAL A 402 10.67 60.83 -41.25
C VAL A 402 11.02 62.27 -40.87
N PRO A 403 12.14 62.52 -40.17
CA PRO A 403 12.58 63.87 -39.89
C PRO A 403 12.61 64.64 -41.22
N SER A 404 12.00 65.83 -41.24
CA SER A 404 11.79 66.65 -42.44
C SER A 404 13.07 66.99 -43.23
N ASP A 405 14.25 66.68 -42.68
CA ASP A 405 15.56 66.83 -43.31
C ASP A 405 15.92 65.67 -44.27
N LEU A 406 15.15 64.58 -44.33
CA LEU A 406 15.38 63.40 -45.18
C LEU A 406 14.35 63.23 -46.31
N GLY A 407 13.35 64.12 -46.41
CA GLY A 407 12.25 64.03 -47.37
C GLY A 407 12.63 64.29 -48.84
N ASP A 408 13.85 64.74 -49.12
CA ASP A 408 14.30 65.13 -50.47
C ASP A 408 14.96 63.99 -51.27
N PHE A 409 15.05 62.77 -50.71
CA PHE A 409 15.56 61.60 -51.43
C PHE A 409 14.47 60.92 -52.25
N SER A 410 14.46 61.16 -53.57
CA SER A 410 13.61 60.43 -54.53
C SER A 410 13.98 58.94 -54.53
N GLY A 411 13.17 58.12 -53.85
CA GLY A 411 13.41 56.69 -53.63
C GLY A 411 13.26 56.24 -52.17
N ALA A 412 13.12 57.17 -51.22
CA ALA A 412 12.83 56.85 -49.82
C ALA A 412 11.36 56.42 -49.59
N GLU A 413 10.45 56.77 -50.52
CA GLU A 413 9.03 56.39 -50.47
C GLU A 413 8.80 54.89 -50.73
N ASP A 414 9.70 54.22 -51.47
CA ASP A 414 9.61 52.78 -51.77
C ASP A 414 10.13 51.89 -50.62
N LEU A 415 10.81 52.49 -49.63
CA LEU A 415 11.35 51.78 -48.47
C LEU A 415 10.37 51.72 -47.29
N THR A 416 9.30 52.52 -47.29
CA THR A 416 8.49 52.76 -46.09
C THR A 416 7.20 51.95 -45.95
N ALA A 417 6.80 51.09 -46.90
CA ALA A 417 5.50 50.41 -46.73
C ALA A 417 5.34 49.02 -47.37
N GLN A 418 6.41 48.27 -47.66
CA GLN A 418 6.22 46.86 -48.06
C GLN A 418 6.00 45.99 -46.82
N THR A 419 4.78 45.46 -46.68
CA THR A 419 4.48 44.48 -45.63
C THR A 419 5.31 43.20 -45.86
N LEU A 420 5.59 42.44 -44.80
CA LEU A 420 6.32 41.17 -44.91
C LEU A 420 5.63 40.19 -45.89
N ALA A 421 4.31 40.31 -46.04
CA ALA A 421 3.50 39.55 -46.98
C ALA A 421 3.78 39.92 -48.45
N ASP A 422 3.96 41.22 -48.74
CA ASP A 422 4.28 41.71 -50.09
C ASP A 422 5.66 41.23 -50.55
N ARG A 423 6.63 41.16 -49.63
CA ARG A 423 7.98 40.63 -49.92
C ARG A 423 8.00 39.13 -50.19
N LEU A 424 7.01 38.38 -49.70
CA LEU A 424 6.89 36.93 -49.92
C LEU A 424 5.88 36.55 -51.02
N HIS A 425 5.26 37.53 -51.70
CA HIS A 425 4.18 37.33 -52.69
C HIS A 425 3.03 36.42 -52.17
N LEU A 426 2.79 36.44 -50.87
CA LEU A 426 1.73 35.61 -50.27
C LEU A 426 0.39 36.33 -50.43
N LEU A 427 -0.57 35.66 -51.08
CA LEU A 427 -1.93 36.19 -51.11
C LEU A 427 -2.49 36.28 -49.68
N PRO A 428 -3.20 37.35 -49.32
CA PRO A 428 -3.82 37.53 -48.00
C PRO A 428 -4.58 36.30 -47.49
N GLN A 429 -5.29 35.62 -48.40
CA GLN A 429 -6.03 34.40 -48.09
C GLN A 429 -5.12 33.25 -47.64
N THR A 430 -3.93 33.11 -48.23
CA THR A 430 -2.98 32.04 -47.86
C THR A 430 -2.45 32.24 -46.44
N ILE A 431 -2.23 33.49 -46.02
CA ILE A 431 -1.79 33.85 -44.67
C ILE A 431 -2.91 33.53 -43.65
N THR A 432 -4.15 33.89 -43.96
CA THR A 432 -5.32 33.52 -43.12
C THR A 432 -5.43 32.01 -42.97
N TRP A 433 -5.39 31.25 -44.07
CA TRP A 433 -5.48 29.80 -44.02
C TRP A 433 -4.32 29.16 -43.27
N MET A 434 -3.11 29.71 -43.36
CA MET A 434 -1.96 29.22 -42.60
C MET A 434 -2.16 29.40 -41.09
N PHE A 435 -2.59 30.58 -40.64
CA PHE A 435 -2.81 30.83 -39.21
C PHE A 435 -3.99 30.04 -38.65
N VAL A 436 -5.10 29.94 -39.40
CA VAL A 436 -6.22 29.09 -39.05
C VAL A 436 -5.74 27.63 -38.94
N SER A 437 -5.04 27.11 -39.96
CA SER A 437 -4.55 25.72 -39.95
C SER A 437 -3.62 25.43 -38.78
N LEU A 438 -2.74 26.37 -38.41
CA LEU A 438 -1.84 26.21 -37.26
C LEU A 438 -2.61 26.10 -35.94
N LEU A 439 -3.63 26.95 -35.72
CA LEU A 439 -4.49 26.92 -34.53
C LEU A 439 -5.33 25.64 -34.47
N PHE A 440 -5.84 25.19 -35.61
CA PHE A 440 -6.56 23.92 -35.69
C PHE A 440 -5.64 22.72 -35.46
N LEU A 441 -4.37 22.79 -35.88
CA LEU A 441 -3.39 21.73 -35.63
C LEU A 441 -3.01 21.65 -34.15
N SER A 442 -2.71 22.79 -33.50
CA SER A 442 -2.35 22.81 -32.08
C SER A 442 -3.50 22.37 -31.17
N GLY A 443 -4.70 22.89 -31.40
CA GLY A 443 -5.90 22.43 -30.69
C GLY A 443 -6.29 21.00 -31.08
N GLY A 444 -6.08 20.59 -32.33
CA GLY A 444 -6.27 19.22 -32.80
C GLY A 444 -5.40 18.21 -32.07
N ILE A 445 -4.14 18.54 -31.79
CA ILE A 445 -3.26 17.72 -30.94
C ILE A 445 -3.84 17.61 -29.52
N GLY A 446 -4.30 18.72 -28.93
CA GLY A 446 -4.97 18.72 -27.62
C GLY A 446 -6.21 17.83 -27.58
N PHE A 447 -7.02 17.89 -28.65
CA PHE A 447 -8.20 17.06 -28.85
C PHE A 447 -7.87 15.57 -28.96
N LEU A 448 -6.88 15.22 -29.80
CA LEU A 448 -6.39 13.84 -29.94
C LEU A 448 -5.85 13.31 -28.61
N LEU A 449 -5.09 14.10 -27.86
CA LEU A 449 -4.64 13.74 -26.51
C LEU A 449 -5.82 13.48 -25.56
N GLY A 450 -6.91 14.24 -25.69
CA GLY A 450 -8.15 14.00 -24.95
C GLY A 450 -8.84 12.69 -25.33
N LEU A 451 -8.84 12.35 -26.63
CA LEU A 451 -9.43 11.11 -27.17
C LEU A 451 -8.60 9.86 -26.87
N LEU A 452 -7.28 9.97 -26.88
CA LEU A 452 -6.34 8.86 -26.65
C LEU A 452 -6.35 8.35 -25.20
N ARG A 453 -7.11 8.99 -24.31
CA ARG A 453 -7.27 8.52 -22.94
C ARG A 453 -7.96 7.15 -22.91
N GLU A 454 -7.48 6.31 -22.00
CA GLU A 454 -8.08 5.00 -21.72
C GLU A 454 -9.58 5.13 -21.39
N HIS A 455 -10.32 4.10 -21.76
CA HIS A 455 -11.75 4.04 -21.47
C HIS A 455 -11.98 4.04 -19.94
N PRO A 456 -12.92 4.82 -19.39
CA PRO A 456 -13.05 4.99 -17.93
C PRO A 456 -13.29 3.68 -17.18
N PHE A 457 -14.00 2.72 -17.76
CA PHE A 457 -14.18 1.40 -17.14
C PHE A 457 -12.93 0.52 -17.20
N LEU A 458 -12.10 0.68 -18.23
CA LEU A 458 -10.82 -0.02 -18.32
C LEU A 458 -9.84 0.53 -17.27
N ASP A 459 -9.78 1.85 -17.12
CA ASP A 459 -8.98 2.53 -16.09
C ASP A 459 -9.48 2.15 -14.68
N ALA A 460 -10.80 2.10 -14.46
CA ALA A 460 -11.39 1.68 -13.18
C ALA A 460 -11.04 0.21 -12.83
N TYR A 461 -11.13 -0.69 -13.80
CA TYR A 461 -10.76 -2.10 -13.62
C TYR A 461 -9.26 -2.27 -13.34
N ARG A 462 -8.39 -1.60 -14.11
CA ARG A 462 -6.94 -1.62 -13.87
C ARG A 462 -6.58 -1.04 -12.52
N ALA A 463 -7.18 0.08 -12.14
CA ALA A 463 -6.99 0.66 -10.81
C ALA A 463 -7.48 -0.29 -9.71
N ALA A 464 -8.56 -1.05 -9.92
CA ALA A 464 -9.01 -2.08 -8.99
C ALA A 464 -8.00 -3.23 -8.88
N LEU A 465 -7.41 -3.67 -10.00
CA LEU A 465 -6.34 -4.68 -10.01
C LEU A 465 -5.07 -4.20 -9.28
N GLU A 466 -4.62 -2.97 -9.55
CA GLU A 466 -3.45 -2.37 -8.87
C GLU A 466 -3.69 -2.29 -7.35
N ARG A 467 -4.86 -1.78 -6.93
CA ARG A 467 -5.24 -1.75 -5.51
C ARG A 467 -5.27 -3.15 -4.91
N ARG A 468 -5.82 -4.14 -5.63
CA ARG A 468 -5.83 -5.54 -5.18
C ARG A 468 -4.41 -6.06 -4.97
N SER A 469 -3.50 -5.86 -5.91
CA SER A 469 -2.10 -6.29 -5.76
C SER A 469 -1.42 -5.62 -4.56
N ASP A 470 -1.67 -4.33 -4.34
CA ASP A 470 -1.15 -3.62 -3.17
C ASP A 470 -1.71 -4.17 -1.86
N ARG A 471 -3.01 -4.50 -1.81
CA ARG A 471 -3.63 -5.11 -0.62
C ARG A 471 -3.13 -6.52 -0.36
N VAL A 472 -2.90 -7.32 -1.39
CA VAL A 472 -2.30 -8.65 -1.26
C VAL A 472 -0.88 -8.56 -0.69
N ARG A 473 -0.06 -7.64 -1.19
CA ARG A 473 1.27 -7.40 -0.62
C ARG A 473 1.22 -6.98 0.85
N GLN A 474 0.32 -6.08 1.22
CA GLN A 474 0.13 -5.66 2.62
C GLN A 474 -0.33 -6.82 3.51
N ARG A 475 -1.16 -7.73 2.99
CA ARG A 475 -1.57 -8.95 3.69
C ARG A 475 -0.38 -9.88 3.95
N GLU A 476 0.50 -10.06 2.96
CA GLU A 476 1.72 -10.87 3.12
C GLU A 476 2.66 -10.28 4.17
N GLU A 477 2.84 -8.95 4.18
CA GLU A 477 3.62 -8.25 5.20
C GLU A 477 3.01 -8.42 6.61
N ALA A 478 1.68 -8.32 6.74
CA ALA A 478 0.99 -8.56 8.01
C ALA A 478 1.10 -10.01 8.49
N ARG A 479 1.06 -10.98 7.56
CA ARG A 479 1.23 -12.40 7.88
C ARG A 479 2.64 -12.68 8.43
N ALA A 480 3.67 -12.13 7.79
CA ALA A 480 5.04 -12.25 8.28
C ALA A 480 5.22 -11.63 9.69
N ALA A 481 4.51 -10.54 10.00
CA ALA A 481 4.51 -9.95 11.34
C ALA A 481 3.85 -10.86 12.39
N VAL A 482 2.73 -11.52 12.05
CA VAL A 482 2.09 -12.52 12.93
C VAL A 482 3.02 -13.69 13.19
N ASP A 483 3.65 -14.24 12.15
CA ASP A 483 4.57 -15.38 12.28
C ASP A 483 5.77 -15.02 13.17
N HIS A 484 6.32 -13.81 13.02
CA HIS A 484 7.38 -13.30 13.88
C HIS A 484 6.91 -13.16 15.34
N ALA A 485 5.75 -12.53 15.59
CA ALA A 485 5.21 -12.37 16.94
C ALA A 485 4.96 -13.72 17.62
N ARG A 486 4.42 -14.71 16.88
CA ARG A 486 4.18 -16.06 17.37
C ARG A 486 5.47 -16.77 17.76
N SER A 487 6.53 -16.65 16.95
CA SER A 487 7.84 -17.23 17.29
C SER A 487 8.43 -16.67 18.59
N LEU A 488 8.22 -15.39 18.89
CA LEU A 488 8.66 -14.77 20.14
C LEU A 488 7.87 -15.27 21.35
N ALA A 489 6.57 -15.49 21.17
CA ALA A 489 5.69 -16.02 22.20
C ALA A 489 5.95 -17.51 22.49
N GLU A 490 6.20 -18.32 21.46
CA GLU A 490 6.50 -19.76 21.58
C GLU A 490 7.82 -19.98 22.34
N THR A 491 8.85 -19.17 22.08
CA THR A 491 10.15 -19.26 22.76
C THR A 491 10.16 -18.66 24.18
N ALA A 492 9.05 -18.08 24.65
CA ALA A 492 9.01 -17.41 25.96
C ALA A 492 9.25 -18.38 27.13
N GLN A 493 8.65 -19.58 27.07
CA GLN A 493 8.79 -20.58 28.13
C GLN A 493 10.23 -21.10 28.23
N ASP A 494 10.86 -21.39 27.09
CA ASP A 494 12.26 -21.82 27.02
C ASP A 494 13.20 -20.74 27.57
N ARG A 495 12.96 -19.47 27.20
CA ARG A 495 13.70 -18.31 27.75
C ARG A 495 13.53 -18.21 29.27
N ALA A 496 12.33 -18.45 29.80
CA ALA A 496 12.06 -18.44 31.25
C ALA A 496 12.76 -19.60 31.97
N GLU A 497 12.79 -20.78 31.38
CA GLU A 497 13.52 -21.92 31.94
C GLU A 497 15.03 -21.69 31.93
N GLN A 498 15.60 -21.20 30.82
CA GLN A 498 17.02 -20.84 30.73
C GLN A 498 17.42 -19.79 31.79
N ARG A 499 16.57 -18.79 32.05
CA ARG A 499 16.79 -17.80 33.12
C ARG A 499 16.82 -18.45 34.50
N ARG A 500 15.87 -19.36 34.79
CA ARG A 500 15.82 -20.11 36.06
C ARG A 500 17.05 -20.98 36.25
N GLN A 501 17.41 -21.78 35.25
CA GLN A 501 18.61 -22.63 35.27
C GLN A 501 19.89 -21.79 35.45
N ALA A 502 20.00 -20.64 34.80
CA ALA A 502 21.13 -19.73 34.96
C ALA A 502 21.22 -19.13 36.38
N ALA A 503 20.08 -18.77 37.00
CA ALA A 503 20.04 -18.29 38.37
C ALA A 503 20.44 -19.39 39.37
N GLU A 504 19.93 -20.61 39.19
CA GLU A 504 20.30 -21.78 40.01
C GLU A 504 21.79 -22.14 39.88
N ALA A 505 22.34 -22.09 38.66
CA ALA A 505 23.76 -22.33 38.42
C ALA A 505 24.63 -21.29 39.14
N ARG A 506 24.24 -20.00 39.13
CA ARG A 506 24.94 -18.94 39.88
C ARG A 506 24.86 -19.16 41.39
N SER A 507 23.71 -19.59 41.92
CA SER A 507 23.56 -19.90 43.35
C SER A 507 24.48 -21.06 43.75
N ARG A 508 24.50 -22.15 42.96
CA ARG A 508 25.39 -23.29 43.20
C ARG A 508 26.86 -22.90 43.13
N ALA A 509 27.24 -22.06 42.17
CA ALA A 509 28.61 -21.55 42.05
C ALA A 509 29.01 -20.71 43.28
N LEU A 510 28.13 -19.82 43.77
CA LEU A 510 28.36 -19.05 44.99
C LEU A 510 28.56 -19.96 46.20
N ASP A 511 27.68 -20.94 46.38
CA ASP A 511 27.77 -21.89 47.49
C ASP A 511 29.11 -22.65 47.45
N SER A 512 29.51 -23.15 46.26
CA SER A 512 30.78 -23.84 46.07
C SER A 512 32.01 -22.96 46.36
N LEU A 513 31.96 -21.67 46.04
CA LEU A 513 33.05 -20.72 46.26
C LEU A 513 33.28 -20.44 47.74
N TYR A 514 32.20 -20.24 48.50
CA TYR A 514 32.29 -19.96 49.93
C TYR A 514 32.64 -21.22 50.73
N GLU A 515 32.20 -22.39 50.29
CA GLU A 515 32.69 -23.67 50.84
C GLU A 515 34.19 -23.88 50.55
N ALA A 516 34.66 -23.55 49.34
CA ALA A 516 36.09 -23.58 49.02
C ALA A 516 36.90 -22.59 49.88
N ALA A 517 36.33 -21.43 50.22
CA ALA A 517 36.94 -20.47 51.15
C ALA A 517 37.02 -21.02 52.58
N ALA A 518 35.98 -21.73 53.05
CA ALA A 518 35.99 -22.39 54.36
C ALA A 518 37.08 -23.49 54.43
N ASN A 519 37.23 -24.28 53.36
CA ASN A 519 38.35 -25.23 53.24
C ASN A 519 39.70 -24.53 53.25
N ALA A 520 39.87 -23.46 52.47
CA ALA A 520 41.13 -22.72 52.42
C ALA A 520 41.52 -22.12 53.78
N PHE A 521 40.54 -21.75 54.61
CA PHE A 521 40.76 -21.34 56.00
C PHE A 521 41.32 -22.50 56.84
N LEU A 522 40.72 -23.69 56.77
CA LEU A 522 41.23 -24.88 57.47
C LEU A 522 42.64 -25.24 57.01
N ASP A 523 42.93 -25.18 55.71
CA ASP A 523 44.29 -25.38 55.18
C ASP A 523 45.30 -24.43 55.82
N GLY A 524 44.93 -23.15 55.91
CA GLY A 524 45.77 -22.11 56.51
C GLY A 524 46.02 -22.37 58.00
N LEU A 525 44.98 -22.81 58.72
CA LEU A 525 45.05 -23.19 60.12
C LEU A 525 45.99 -24.39 60.33
N MET A 526 45.83 -25.45 59.51
CA MET A 526 46.66 -26.65 59.55
C MET A 526 48.13 -26.36 59.23
N ALA A 527 48.39 -25.56 58.20
CA ALA A 527 49.74 -25.25 57.74
C ALA A 527 50.56 -24.44 58.77
N ARG A 528 49.92 -23.74 59.70
CA ARG A 528 50.60 -22.86 60.66
C ARG A 528 50.49 -23.30 62.12
N SER A 529 49.54 -24.19 62.45
CA SER A 529 49.40 -24.73 63.80
C SER A 529 50.61 -25.55 64.20
N ARG A 530 51.08 -25.38 65.43
CA ARG A 530 52.09 -26.25 66.07
C ARG A 530 51.47 -27.29 67.00
N ASP A 531 50.13 -27.26 67.16
CA ASP A 531 49.38 -28.15 68.03
C ASP A 531 48.77 -29.30 67.20
N PRO A 532 49.18 -30.57 67.45
CA PRO A 532 48.63 -31.75 66.80
C PRO A 532 47.11 -31.89 66.96
N ALA A 533 46.56 -31.47 68.10
CA ALA A 533 45.13 -31.56 68.38
C ALA A 533 44.32 -30.64 67.45
N VAL A 534 44.84 -29.45 67.15
CA VAL A 534 44.22 -28.50 66.22
C VAL A 534 44.29 -29.02 64.78
N THR A 535 45.42 -29.59 64.37
CA THR A 535 45.55 -30.17 63.02
C THR A 535 44.63 -31.37 62.83
N GLU A 536 44.52 -32.25 63.83
CA GLU A 536 43.62 -33.41 63.77
C GLU A 536 42.15 -32.98 63.78
N ALA A 537 41.78 -32.01 64.62
CA ALA A 537 40.43 -31.46 64.64
C ALA A 537 40.07 -30.77 63.31
N ALA A 538 40.99 -30.01 62.72
CA ALA A 538 40.79 -29.37 61.42
C ALA A 538 40.66 -30.40 60.28
N MET A 539 41.48 -31.46 60.27
CA MET A 539 41.35 -32.57 59.33
C MET A 539 39.99 -33.26 59.46
N ARG A 540 39.59 -33.63 60.69
CA ARG A 540 38.28 -34.23 60.95
C ARG A 540 37.12 -33.32 60.54
N HIS A 541 37.27 -32.00 60.73
CA HIS A 541 36.26 -31.03 60.32
C HIS A 541 36.20 -30.88 58.79
N SER A 542 37.34 -30.82 58.10
CA SER A 542 37.42 -30.74 56.63
C SER A 542 36.76 -31.93 55.93
N ALA A 543 36.73 -33.10 56.58
CA ALA A 543 36.06 -34.30 56.08
C ALA A 543 34.51 -34.23 56.18
N ARG A 544 33.95 -33.29 56.94
CA ARG A 544 32.50 -33.11 57.09
C ARG A 544 32.00 -32.05 56.10
N TRP A 545 31.63 -32.49 54.90
CA TRP A 545 30.98 -31.63 53.92
C TRP A 545 29.45 -31.62 54.12
N PRO A 546 28.76 -30.46 54.04
CA PRO A 546 29.25 -29.08 53.89
C PRO A 546 29.81 -28.46 55.19
N LEU A 547 30.81 -27.57 55.08
CA LEU A 547 31.46 -26.93 56.23
C LEU A 547 30.67 -25.75 56.77
N LEU A 548 30.02 -25.00 55.88
CA LEU A 548 29.20 -23.87 56.26
C LEU A 548 27.83 -24.36 56.74
N PRO A 549 27.16 -23.61 57.64
CA PRO A 549 25.84 -23.98 58.12
C PRO A 549 24.86 -24.13 56.96
N PRO A 550 23.98 -25.16 57.02
CA PRO A 550 22.89 -25.25 56.07
C PRO A 550 22.10 -23.95 56.20
N ARG A 551 21.71 -23.43 55.05
CA ARG A 551 20.96 -22.19 54.99
C ARG A 551 19.65 -22.39 55.74
N PRO A 552 19.20 -21.41 56.55
CA PRO A 552 17.84 -21.45 57.06
C PRO A 552 16.91 -21.54 55.85
N GLU A 553 16.03 -22.53 55.81
CA GLU A 553 15.01 -22.60 54.76
C GLU A 553 14.29 -21.25 54.74
N PRO A 554 14.12 -20.64 53.55
CA PRO A 554 13.31 -19.44 53.47
C PRO A 554 11.96 -19.77 54.10
N PRO A 555 11.41 -18.91 54.96
CA PRO A 555 10.14 -19.19 55.61
C PRO A 555 9.14 -19.55 54.52
N ALA A 556 8.64 -20.78 54.55
CA ALA A 556 7.66 -21.25 53.58
C ALA A 556 6.58 -20.18 53.50
N ARG A 557 6.42 -19.56 52.32
CA ARG A 557 5.40 -18.52 52.12
C ARG A 557 4.06 -19.18 52.45
N ARG A 558 3.57 -18.93 53.67
CA ARG A 558 2.25 -19.39 54.12
C ARG A 558 1.23 -18.55 53.37
N GLY A 559 0.59 -19.16 52.38
CA GLY A 559 -0.57 -18.62 51.68
C GLY A 559 -0.22 -17.58 50.61
N ALA A 560 -0.24 -18.02 49.35
CA ALA A 560 -0.69 -17.22 48.23
C ALA A 560 -1.83 -17.99 47.56
#